data_AF-A0A962I149-F1
#
_entry.id   AF-A0A962I149-F1
#
_cell.length_a   1.000
_cell.length_b   1.000
_cell.length_c   1.000
_cell.angle_alpha   90.00
_cell.angle_beta   90.00
_cell.angle_gamma   90.00
#
_symmetry.space_group_name_H-M   'P 1'
#
loop_
_entity.id
_entity.type
_entity.pdbx_description
1 polymer ?
#
loop_
_entity_poly.entity_id
_entity_poly.type
_entity_poly.pdbx_seq_one_letter_code
_entity_poly.pdbx_strand_id
1 'polypeptide(L)'
;MSLAVVLQLPDWMPDLLRGREPTTDPEAQMSLAIDLALANVDQGTGGPFGAAIFDHRGRLVAAGVNRVVPLNCSIAHAEMMAFSFAQHRLGRFRLNGDGHRYTLATSAQPCAM
;
A
#
# COMPACT_ATOMS: atom_id res chain seq x y z
N MET A 1 -0.22 -15.04 27.64
CA MET A 1 0.31 -14.90 26.27
C MET A 1 -0.59 -13.92 25.53
N SER A 2 -0.07 -12.81 25.03
CA SER A 2 -0.85 -11.92 24.16
C SER A 2 -0.85 -12.47 22.72
N LEU A 3 -2.03 -12.58 22.11
CA LEU A 3 -2.16 -12.84 20.68
C LEU A 3 -1.95 -11.51 19.93
N ALA A 4 -1.17 -11.54 18.86
CA ALA A 4 -0.93 -10.38 18.00
C ALA A 4 -1.09 -10.76 16.52
N VAL A 5 -1.63 -9.84 15.73
CA VAL A 5 -1.65 -9.94 14.27
C VAL A 5 -0.48 -9.11 13.73
N VAL A 6 0.39 -9.74 12.95
CA VAL A 6 1.56 -9.07 12.36
C VAL A 6 1.34 -8.91 10.86
N LEU A 7 1.15 -7.67 10.43
CA LEU A 7 1.12 -7.30 9.02
C LEU A 7 2.54 -6.90 8.60
N GLN A 8 3.08 -7.58 7.59
CA GLN A 8 4.44 -7.37 7.10
C GLN A 8 4.44 -7.25 5.57
N LEU A 9 5.20 -6.28 5.07
CA LEU A 9 5.46 -6.10 3.64
C LEU A 9 6.64 -6.99 3.20
N PRO A 10 6.67 -7.44 1.94
CA PRO A 10 7.83 -8.16 1.42
C PRO A 10 9.11 -7.32 1.37
N ASP A 11 10.25 -7.99 1.54
CA ASP A 11 11.59 -7.39 1.63
C ASP A 11 12.06 -6.69 0.34
N TRP A 12 11.46 -7.02 -0.82
CA TRP A 12 11.80 -6.40 -2.11
C TRP A 12 11.20 -4.99 -2.27
N MET A 13 10.16 -4.64 -1.50
CA MET A 13 9.43 -3.38 -1.69
C MET A 13 10.27 -2.12 -1.48
N PRO A 14 11.13 -2.01 -0.45
CA PRO A 14 11.97 -0.83 -0.25
C PRO A 14 12.82 -0.48 -1.47
N ASP A 15 13.28 -1.48 -2.23
CA ASP A 15 14.10 -1.27 -3.41
C ASP A 15 13.28 -0.75 -4.60
N LEU A 16 12.08 -1.31 -4.83
CA LEU A 16 11.16 -0.83 -5.88
C LEU A 16 10.67 0.59 -5.63
N LEU A 17 10.53 0.99 -4.35
CA LEU A 17 10.04 2.31 -3.95
C LEU A 17 11.14 3.37 -3.84
N ARG A 18 12.42 2.96 -3.94
CA ARG A 18 13.57 3.85 -3.74
C ARG A 18 13.63 4.94 -4.81
N GLY A 19 13.90 6.17 -4.40
CA GLY A 19 14.18 7.29 -5.31
C GLY A 19 12.96 7.76 -6.12
N ARG A 20 11.74 7.38 -5.73
CA ARG A 20 10.53 7.88 -6.40
C ARG A 20 10.31 9.35 -6.08
N GLU A 21 10.28 10.16 -7.14
CA GLU A 21 9.94 11.57 -7.04
C GLU A 21 8.45 11.77 -6.72
N PRO A 22 8.08 12.83 -5.98
CA PRO A 22 6.68 13.15 -5.75
C PRO A 22 5.95 13.43 -7.06
N THR A 23 4.75 12.89 -7.21
CA THR A 23 3.92 13.10 -8.38
C THR A 23 2.44 13.19 -8.01
N THR A 24 1.75 14.19 -8.59
CA THR A 24 0.29 14.33 -8.51
C THR A 24 -0.41 13.82 -9.77
N ASP A 25 0.34 13.31 -10.75
CA ASP A 25 -0.21 12.72 -11.97
C ASP A 25 -0.88 11.38 -11.64
N PRO A 26 -2.20 11.24 -11.87
CA PRO A 26 -2.92 9.99 -11.60
C PRO A 26 -2.37 8.79 -12.37
N GLU A 27 -1.86 8.98 -13.60
CA GLU A 27 -1.32 7.88 -14.40
C GLU A 27 -0.02 7.34 -13.78
N ALA A 28 0.92 8.23 -13.41
CA ALA A 28 2.12 7.83 -12.69
C ALA A 28 1.82 7.16 -11.33
N GLN A 29 0.81 7.66 -10.59
CA GLN A 29 0.38 7.05 -9.33
C GLN A 29 -0.22 5.65 -9.54
N MET A 30 -1.05 5.48 -10.58
CA MET A 30 -1.64 4.19 -10.94
C MET A 30 -0.58 3.21 -11.45
N SER A 31 0.40 3.67 -12.24
CA SER A 31 1.52 2.84 -12.70
C SER A 31 2.28 2.23 -11.53
N LEU A 32 2.50 2.97 -10.43
CA LEU A 32 3.12 2.39 -9.23
C LEU A 32 2.27 1.26 -8.63
N ALA A 33 0.95 1.42 -8.55
CA ALA A 33 0.07 0.37 -8.02
C ALA A 33 0.13 -0.91 -8.89
N ILE A 34 0.24 -0.75 -10.21
CA ILE A 34 0.41 -1.85 -11.16
C ILE A 34 1.80 -2.50 -11.02
N ASP A 35 2.87 -1.72 -10.94
CA ASP A 35 4.25 -2.22 -10.73
C ASP A 35 4.33 -3.08 -9.46
N LEU A 36 3.69 -2.62 -8.38
CA LEU A 36 3.60 -3.36 -7.12
C LEU A 36 2.84 -4.68 -7.26
N ALA A 37 1.73 -4.68 -8.00
CA ALA A 37 0.95 -5.89 -8.26
C ALA A 37 1.74 -6.92 -9.06
N LEU A 38 2.44 -6.48 -10.12
CA LEU A 38 3.30 -7.31 -10.95
C LEU A 38 4.45 -7.90 -10.13
N ALA A 39 5.20 -7.06 -9.41
CA ALA A 39 6.30 -7.51 -8.57
C ALA A 39 5.84 -8.49 -7.48
N ASN A 40 4.64 -8.31 -6.91
CA ASN A 40 4.13 -9.24 -5.89
C ASN A 40 3.89 -10.66 -6.44
N VAL A 41 3.51 -10.77 -7.71
CA VAL A 41 3.36 -12.05 -8.42
C VAL A 41 4.71 -12.61 -8.81
N ASP A 42 5.56 -11.81 -9.46
CA ASP A 42 6.88 -12.22 -9.95
C ASP A 42 7.78 -12.73 -8.84
N GLN A 43 7.67 -12.14 -7.65
CA GLN A 43 8.42 -12.53 -6.46
C GLN A 43 7.74 -13.66 -5.67
N GLY A 44 6.55 -14.12 -6.08
CA GLY A 44 5.81 -15.17 -5.38
C GLY A 44 5.36 -14.78 -3.97
N THR A 45 5.19 -13.48 -3.70
CA THR A 45 4.95 -12.96 -2.35
C THR A 45 3.50 -12.63 -2.05
N GLY A 46 2.57 -12.87 -2.97
CA GLY A 46 1.13 -12.73 -2.76
C GLY A 46 0.31 -12.66 -4.04
N GLY A 47 -0.95 -12.22 -3.92
CA GLY A 47 -1.86 -12.07 -5.06
C GLY A 47 -1.57 -10.84 -5.95
N PRO A 48 -2.16 -10.77 -7.15
CA PRO A 48 -1.90 -9.73 -8.17
C PRO A 48 -2.55 -8.38 -7.84
N PHE A 49 -2.30 -7.84 -6.65
CA PHE A 49 -2.88 -6.57 -6.20
C PHE A 49 -1.84 -5.72 -5.49
N GLY A 50 -1.78 -4.45 -5.88
CA GLY A 50 -0.90 -3.43 -5.32
C GLY A 50 -1.69 -2.13 -5.09
N ALA A 51 -1.29 -1.38 -4.07
CA ALA A 51 -1.88 -0.10 -3.73
C ALA A 51 -0.84 0.87 -3.15
N ALA A 52 -1.04 2.17 -3.37
CA ALA A 52 -0.16 3.22 -2.91
C ALA A 52 -0.97 4.44 -2.44
N ILE A 53 -0.53 5.06 -1.34
CA ILE A 53 -1.14 6.25 -0.77
C ILE A 53 -0.20 7.42 -0.95
N PHE A 54 -0.72 8.50 -1.54
CA PHE A 54 0.00 9.74 -1.78
C PHE A 54 -0.62 10.88 -0.97
N ASP A 55 0.21 11.83 -0.52
CA ASP A 55 -0.28 13.06 0.10
C ASP A 55 -0.65 14.13 -0.95
N HIS A 56 -1.20 15.25 -0.48
CA HIS A 56 -1.59 16.39 -1.32
C HIS A 56 -0.45 17.01 -2.16
N ARG A 57 0.82 16.66 -1.89
CA ARG A 57 2.00 17.11 -2.66
C ARG A 57 2.53 16.02 -3.58
N GLY A 58 1.79 14.91 -3.72
CA GLY A 58 2.20 13.77 -4.53
C GLY A 58 3.29 12.90 -3.90
N ARG A 59 3.64 13.10 -2.61
CA ARG A 59 4.65 12.26 -1.96
C ARG A 59 4.04 10.93 -1.58
N LEU A 60 4.75 9.84 -1.87
CA LEU A 60 4.36 8.51 -1.41
C LEU A 60 4.42 8.44 0.13
N VAL A 61 3.28 8.17 0.75
CA VAL A 61 3.12 8.03 2.20
C VAL A 61 3.38 6.58 2.60
N ALA A 62 2.72 5.64 1.94
CA ALA A 62 2.90 4.21 2.13
C ALA A 62 2.41 3.45 0.90
N ALA A 63 2.85 2.19 0.78
CA ALA A 63 2.39 1.27 -0.24
C ALA A 63 2.05 -0.08 0.40
N GLY A 64 1.26 -0.88 -0.30
CA GLY A 64 0.83 -2.20 0.13
C GLY A 64 0.64 -3.13 -1.05
N VAL A 65 0.78 -4.43 -0.79
CA VAL A 65 0.47 -5.51 -1.74
C VAL A 65 -0.40 -6.54 -1.04
N ASN A 66 -1.15 -7.34 -1.79
CA ASN A 66 -1.95 -8.41 -1.20
C ASN A 66 -1.05 -9.44 -0.51
N ARG A 67 -1.32 -9.70 0.76
CA ARG A 67 -0.61 -10.64 1.62
C ARG A 67 -1.54 -11.63 2.33
N VAL A 68 -2.74 -11.83 1.79
CA VAL A 68 -3.80 -12.66 2.41
C VAL A 68 -3.31 -14.08 2.68
N VAL A 69 -2.82 -14.76 1.65
CA VAL A 69 -2.39 -16.16 1.75
C VAL A 69 -1.08 -16.28 2.55
N PRO A 70 0.00 -15.53 2.24
CA PRO A 70 1.27 -15.68 2.98
C PRO A 70 1.19 -15.35 4.47
N LEU A 71 0.25 -14.49 4.89
CA LEU A 71 0.07 -14.12 6.30
C LEU A 71 -1.09 -14.84 6.98
N ASN A 72 -1.81 -15.71 6.28
CA ASN A 72 -3.04 -16.35 6.79
C ASN A 72 -4.01 -15.32 7.40
N CYS A 73 -4.18 -14.17 6.72
CA CYS A 73 -4.89 -13.01 7.24
C CYS A 73 -5.81 -12.43 6.16
N SER A 74 -7.11 -12.71 6.24
CA SER A 74 -8.09 -12.30 5.21
C SER A 74 -8.15 -10.80 4.97
N ILE A 75 -7.83 -9.98 5.98
CA ILE A 75 -7.83 -8.52 5.87
C ILE A 75 -6.60 -7.95 5.15
N ALA A 76 -5.57 -8.76 4.88
CA ALA A 76 -4.28 -8.30 4.32
C ALA A 76 -4.35 -8.04 2.79
N HIS A 77 -5.42 -7.35 2.35
CA HIS A 77 -5.58 -6.83 0.99
C HIS A 77 -4.60 -5.68 0.74
N ALA A 78 -4.28 -5.38 -0.52
CA ALA A 78 -3.30 -4.36 -0.86
C ALA A 78 -3.68 -2.98 -0.30
N GLU A 79 -4.96 -2.62 -0.41
CA GLU A 79 -5.54 -1.37 0.09
C GLU A 79 -5.42 -1.28 1.62
N MET A 80 -5.77 -2.37 2.32
CA MET A 80 -5.69 -2.43 3.78
C MET A 80 -4.25 -2.37 4.28
N MET A 81 -3.32 -3.04 3.58
CA MET A 81 -1.90 -2.95 3.87
C MET A 81 -1.43 -1.50 3.70
N ALA A 82 -1.73 -0.86 2.57
CA ALA A 82 -1.34 0.53 2.31
C ALA A 82 -1.88 1.50 3.38
N PHE A 83 -3.15 1.39 3.75
CA PHE A 83 -3.74 2.20 4.83
C PHE A 83 -3.10 1.92 6.18
N SER A 84 -2.89 0.65 6.55
CA SER A 84 -2.31 0.27 7.84
C SER A 84 -0.90 0.86 8.01
N PHE A 85 -0.06 0.76 6.98
CA PHE A 85 1.28 1.35 7.02
C PHE A 85 1.26 2.88 6.95
N ALA A 86 0.33 3.48 6.20
CA ALA A 86 0.17 4.95 6.19
C ALA A 86 -0.23 5.48 7.58
N GLN A 87 -1.23 4.85 8.22
CA GLN A 87 -1.69 5.22 9.56
C GLN A 87 -0.60 5.05 10.60
N HIS A 88 0.13 3.93 10.54
CA HIS A 88 1.26 3.66 11.42
C HIS A 88 2.38 4.71 11.25
N ARG A 89 2.78 5.00 10.00
CA ARG A 89 3.82 6.00 9.69
C ARG A 89 3.42 7.41 10.12
N LEU A 90 2.15 7.78 9.94
CA LEU A 90 1.65 9.11 10.29
C LEU A 90 1.25 9.23 11.78
N GLY A 91 1.22 8.12 12.52
CA GLY A 91 0.79 8.09 13.92
C GLY A 91 -0.68 8.48 14.12
N ARG A 92 -1.56 8.23 13.13
CA ARG A 92 -2.99 8.61 13.21
C ARG A 92 -3.90 7.70 12.39
N PHE A 93 -5.12 7.45 12.89
CA PHE A 93 -6.12 6.61 12.24
C PHE A 93 -6.82 7.29 11.04
N ARG A 94 -6.95 8.62 11.06
CA ARG A 94 -7.46 9.41 9.93
C ARG A 94 -6.32 10.05 9.19
N LEU A 95 -6.08 9.63 7.94
CA LEU A 95 -5.01 10.18 7.10
C LEU A 95 -5.15 11.69 6.92
N ASN A 96 -6.36 12.18 6.66
CA ASN A 96 -6.67 13.61 6.50
C ASN A 96 -6.88 14.36 7.84
N GLY A 97 -6.43 13.81 8.96
CA GLY A 97 -6.51 14.49 10.27
C GLY A 97 -5.70 15.79 10.35
N ASP A 98 -4.78 16.01 9.40
CA ASP A 98 -4.04 17.28 9.22
C ASP A 98 -4.75 18.30 8.33
N GLY A 99 -5.97 18.01 7.86
CA GLY A 99 -6.73 18.88 6.97
C GLY A 99 -6.33 18.80 5.49
N HIS A 100 -5.40 17.92 5.11
CA HIS A 100 -4.97 17.75 3.72
C HIS A 100 -5.64 16.55 3.04
N ARG A 101 -5.66 16.57 1.70
CA ARG A 101 -6.15 15.47 0.87
C ARG A 101 -5.06 14.39 0.73
N TYR A 102 -5.53 13.16 0.57
CA TYR A 102 -4.71 11.98 0.29
C TYR A 102 -5.36 11.22 -0.86
N THR A 103 -4.54 10.58 -1.69
CA THR A 103 -4.98 9.78 -2.84
C THR A 103 -4.58 8.33 -2.62
N LEU A 104 -5.52 7.41 -2.80
CA LEU A 104 -5.23 5.98 -2.92
C LEU A 104 -5.25 5.62 -4.41
N ALA A 105 -4.11 5.16 -4.92
CA ALA A 105 -4.04 4.44 -6.19
C ALA A 105 -4.07 2.93 -5.89
N THR A 106 -4.94 2.18 -6.57
CA THR A 106 -5.10 0.73 -6.37
C THR A 106 -5.22 0.04 -7.73
N SER A 107 -4.54 -1.08 -7.91
CA SER A 107 -4.44 -1.79 -9.19
C SER A 107 -5.76 -2.41 -9.66
N ALA A 108 -6.75 -2.51 -8.77
CA ALA A 108 -8.10 -2.96 -9.05
C ALA A 108 -9.11 -2.16 -8.23
N GLN A 109 -10.38 -2.14 -8.67
CA GLN A 109 -11.47 -1.55 -7.90
C GLN A 109 -11.54 -2.20 -6.50
N PRO A 110 -11.65 -1.42 -5.41
CA PRO A 110 -11.73 -1.97 -4.06
C PRO A 110 -12.90 -2.93 -3.89
N CYS A 111 -12.68 -3.98 -3.08
CA CYS A 111 -13.76 -4.85 -2.65
C CYS A 111 -14.66 -4.16 -1.60
N ALA A 112 -15.74 -4.83 -1.20
CA ALA A 112 -16.73 -4.27 -0.27
C ALA A 112 -16.29 -4.22 1.21
N MET A 113 -15.12 -4.77 1.54
CA MET A 113 -14.60 -4.90 2.90
C MET A 113 -14.47 -3.56 3.63
#